data_AF-A0A8T3L1R6-F1
#
_entry.id   AF-A0A8T3L1R6-F1
#
_cell.length_a   1.000
_cell.length_b   1.000
_cell.length_c   1.000
_cell.angle_alpha   90.00
_cell.angle_beta   90.00
_cell.angle_gamma   90.00
#
_symmetry.space_group_name_H-M   'P 1'
#
loop_
_entity.id
_entity.type
_entity.pdbx_description
1 polymer ?
#
loop_
_entity_poly.entity_id
_entity_poly.type
_entity_poly.pdbx_seq_one_letter_code
_entity_poly.pdbx_strand_id
1 'polypeptide(L)' 'MITLRLDSKLEKTINNVAHQMGVSKSELIRKSITAFIDKLDKPSPWELGSDLFGKYASEQDNLSRDRKSLLKDKIRAKK' A
#
# COMPACT_ATOMS: atom_id res chain seq x y z
N MET A 1 8.87 18.60 -10.48
CA MET A 1 9.82 19.27 -9.55
C MET A 1 9.09 19.46 -8.23
N ILE A 2 9.64 18.96 -7.12
CA ILE A 2 9.04 19.10 -5.79
C ILE A 2 9.87 20.14 -5.04
N THR A 3 9.22 21.13 -4.44
CA THR A 3 9.88 22.12 -3.58
C THR A 3 9.63 21.73 -2.13
N LEU A 4 10.70 21.39 -1.41
CA LEU A 4 10.64 20.96 -0.02
C LEU A 4 11.42 21.94 0.84
N ARG A 5 10.79 22.49 1.89
CA ARG A 5 11.51 23.27 2.90
C ARG A 5 12.15 22.31 3.91
N LEU A 6 13.46 22.37 4.02
CA LEU A 6 14.26 21.58 4.95
C LEU A 6 14.90 22.51 5.98
N ASP A 7 15.15 21.98 7.17
CA ASP A 7 15.98 22.68 8.14
C ASP A 7 17.43 22.81 7.63
N SER A 8 18.06 23.94 7.94
CA SER A 8 19.42 24.26 7.49
C SER A 8 20.47 23.21 7.90
N LYS A 9 20.28 22.53 9.05
CA LYS A 9 21.17 21.47 9.52
C LYS A 9 21.03 20.23 8.63
N LEU A 10 19.80 19.85 8.32
CA LEU A 10 19.50 18.67 7.50
C LEU A 10 19.98 18.85 6.06
N GLU A 11 19.84 20.06 5.50
CA GLU A 11 20.34 20.37 4.17
C GLU A 11 21.87 20.24 4.07
N LYS A 12 22.60 20.71 5.10
CA LYS A 12 24.06 20.53 5.19
C LYS A 12 24.44 19.05 5.25
N THR A 13 23.73 18.26 6.07
CA THR A 13 23.98 16.82 6.17
C THR A 13 23.75 16.12 4.82
N ILE A 14 22.63 16.41 4.14
CA ILE A 14 22.33 15.86 2.81
C ILE A 14 23.44 16.20 1.81
N ASN A 15 23.92 17.45 1.83
CA ASN A 15 24.95 17.88 0.90
C ASN A 15 26.28 17.16 1.15
N ASN A 16 26.69 17.02 2.41
CA ASN A 16 27.92 16.31 2.78
C ASN A 16 27.85 14.83 2.39
N VAL A 17 26.74 14.16 2.66
CA VAL A 17 26.54 12.75 2.32
C VAL A 17 26.51 12.55 0.81
N ALA A 18 25.83 13.44 0.07
CA ALA A 18 25.81 13.40 -1.39
C ALA A 18 27.23 13.54 -1.97
N HIS A 19 28.04 14.47 -1.44
CA HIS A 19 29.44 14.63 -1.82
C HIS A 19 30.29 13.39 -1.51
N GLN A 20 30.15 12.80 -0.33
CA GLN A 20 30.89 11.58 0.05
C GLN A 20 30.55 10.39 -0.84
N MET A 21 29.28 10.29 -1.26
CA MET A 21 28.80 9.22 -2.13
C MET A 21 29.02 9.50 -3.63
N GLY A 22 29.49 10.69 -4.00
CA GLY A 22 29.68 11.09 -5.40
C GLY A 22 28.38 11.19 -6.21
N VAL A 23 27.24 11.39 -5.55
CA VAL A 23 25.92 11.47 -6.19
C VAL A 23 25.35 12.88 -6.07
N SER A 24 24.40 13.23 -6.94
CA SER A 24 23.69 14.50 -6.81
C SER A 24 22.75 14.50 -5.60
N LYS A 25 22.46 15.68 -5.02
CA LYS A 25 21.48 15.82 -3.93
C LYS A 25 20.12 15.21 -4.30
N SER A 26 19.66 15.47 -5.54
CA SER A 26 18.40 14.97 -6.06
C SER A 26 18.37 13.44 -6.16
N GLU A 27 19.49 12.83 -6.53
CA GLU A 27 19.60 11.37 -6.62
C GLU A 27 19.61 10.72 -5.23
N LEU A 28 20.35 11.30 -4.27
CA LEU A 28 20.35 10.86 -2.88
C LEU A 28 18.93 10.87 -2.31
N ILE A 29 18.20 11.97 -2.51
CA ILE A 29 16.82 12.14 -2.03
C ILE A 29 15.91 11.10 -2.69
N ARG A 30 16.02 10.90 -4.01
CA ARG A 30 15.21 9.91 -4.74
C ARG A 30 15.43 8.49 -4.20
N LYS A 31 16.70 8.07 -4.07
CA LYS A 31 17.04 6.73 -3.54
C LYS A 31 16.52 6.56 -2.11
N SER A 32 16.65 7.59 -1.28
CA SER A 32 16.19 7.57 0.11
C SER A 32 14.67 7.42 0.20
N ILE A 33 13.91 8.17 -0.62
CA ILE A 33 12.45 8.07 -0.66
C ILE A 33 12.01 6.70 -1.15
N THR A 34 12.62 6.18 -2.23
CA THR A 34 12.30 4.83 -2.74
C THR A 34 12.57 3.77 -1.67
N ALA A 35 13.74 3.81 -1.03
CA ALA A 35 14.09 2.87 0.03
C ALA A 35 13.18 3.00 1.27
N PHE A 36 12.69 4.20 1.58
CA PHE A 36 11.72 4.41 2.66
C PHE A 36 10.36 3.81 2.30
N ILE A 37 9.87 4.02 1.07
CA ILE A 37 8.61 3.45 0.59
C ILE A 37 8.68 1.92 0.54
N ASP A 38 9.79 1.35 0.07
CA ASP A 38 9.96 -0.11 0.03
C ASP A 38 10.03 -0.77 1.42
N LYS A 39 10.41 0.00 2.45
CA LYS A 39 10.40 -0.45 3.85
C LYS A 39 9.03 -0.37 4.51
N LEU A 40 8.11 0.43 3.98
CA LEU A 40 6.73 0.41 4.47
C LEU A 40 6.13 -0.95 4.08
N ASP A 41 5.54 -1.65 5.05
CA ASP A 41 4.85 -2.91 4.79
C ASP A 41 3.90 -2.72 3.62
N LYS A 42 4.09 -3.54 2.57
CA LYS A 42 3.24 -3.48 1.40
C LYS A 42 1.92 -4.10 1.79
N PRO A 43 0.82 -3.33 1.89
CA PRO A 43 -0.50 -3.90 2.13
C PRO A 43 -0.76 -4.98 1.08
N SER A 44 -1.42 -6.05 1.49
CA SER A 44 -1.72 -7.14 0.58
C SER A 44 -2.53 -6.60 -0.61
N PRO A 45 -2.41 -7.19 -1.81
CA PRO A 45 -3.23 -6.78 -2.96
C PRO A 45 -4.74 -6.77 -2.67
N TRP A 46 -5.18 -7.59 -1.71
CA TRP A 46 -6.54 -7.60 -1.19
C TRP A 46 -6.90 -6.31 -0.43
N GLU A 47 -6.03 -5.87 0.49
CA GLU A 47 -6.21 -4.62 1.24
C GLU A 47 -6.10 -3.38 0.34
N LEU A 48 -5.20 -3.39 -0.65
CA LEU A 48 -5.10 -2.30 -1.64
C LEU A 48 -6.35 -2.17 -2.52
N GLY A 49 -7.06 -3.28 -2.71
CA GLY A 49 -8.27 -3.34 -3.52
C GLY A 49 -9.55 -3.26 -2.72
N SER A 50 -9.53 -3.12 -1.39
CA SER A 50 -10.75 -3.19 -0.57
C SER A 50 -11.82 -2.18 -0.99
N ASP A 51 -11.40 -0.98 -1.42
CA ASP A 51 -12.31 0.07 -1.92
C ASP A 51 -12.92 -0.27 -3.29
N LEU A 52 -12.29 -1.17 -4.04
CA LEU A 52 -12.76 -1.67 -5.34
C LEU A 52 -13.58 -2.97 -5.19
N PHE A 53 -13.22 -3.81 -4.23
CA PHE A 53 -13.83 -5.11 -3.94
C PHE A 53 -14.72 -5.01 -2.70
N GLY A 54 -15.97 -4.54 -2.88
CA GLY A 54 -16.86 -4.37 -1.72
C GLY A 54 -18.19 -3.71 -2.00
N LYS A 55 -18.31 -2.98 -3.12
CA LYS A 55 -19.52 -2.24 -3.50
C LYS A 55 -20.80 -3.09 -3.55
N TYR A 56 -20.64 -4.40 -3.78
CA TYR A 56 -21.72 -5.40 -3.77
C TYR A 56 -21.36 -6.61 -2.90
N ALA A 57 -20.47 -6.45 -1.91
CA ALA A 57 -20.14 -7.53 -0.99
C ALA A 57 -21.43 -7.97 -0.30
N SER A 58 -21.71 -9.27 -0.38
CA SER A 58 -22.78 -9.86 0.41
C SER A 58 -22.31 -9.88 1.86
N GLU A 59 -23.19 -9.58 2.81
CA GLU A 59 -22.90 -9.60 4.26
C GLU A 59 -22.47 -10.98 4.79
N GLN A 60 -22.39 -11.99 3.93
CA GLN A 60 -21.95 -13.34 4.23
C GLN A 60 -20.58 -13.64 3.59
N ASP A 61 -19.54 -13.62 4.41
CA ASP A 61 -18.18 -14.03 4.02
C ASP A 61 -18.03 -15.54 3.78
N ASN A 62 -19.03 -16.34 4.15
CA ASN A 62 -19.01 -17.80 4.01
C ASN A 62 -19.67 -18.32 2.73
N LEU A 63 -20.16 -17.45 1.84
CA LEU A 63 -20.80 -17.86 0.58
C LEU A 63 -19.95 -18.81 -0.25
N SER A 64 -18.63 -18.59 -0.27
CA SER A 64 -17.68 -19.42 -0.99
C SER A 64 -17.39 -20.75 -0.29
N ARG A 65 -17.29 -20.75 1.05
CA ARG A 65 -16.95 -21.93 1.85
C ARG A 65 -18.12 -22.90 1.97
N ASP A 66 -19.31 -22.37 2.27
CA ASP A 66 -20.49 -23.18 2.60
C ASP A 66 -21.51 -23.24 1.45
N ARG A 67 -21.06 -22.95 0.22
CA ARG A 67 -21.89 -22.84 -1.00
C ARG A 67 -22.93 -23.94 -1.13
N LYS A 68 -22.53 -25.21 -0.88
CA LYS A 68 -23.41 -26.37 -1.02
C LYS A 68 -24.50 -26.45 0.06
N SER A 69 -24.21 -26.02 1.28
CA SER A 69 -25.20 -26.00 2.38
C SER A 69 -26.21 -24.89 2.13
N LEU A 70 -25.71 -23.67 1.89
CA LEU A 70 -26.54 -22.47 1.66
C LEU A 70 -27.48 -22.64 0.46
N LEU A 71 -27.03 -23.31 -0.60
CA LEU A 71 -27.87 -23.59 -1.77
C LEU A 71 -29.02 -24.56 -1.43
N LYS A 72 -28.75 -25.61 -0.66
CA LYS A 72 -29.78 -26.58 -0.25
C LYS A 72 -30.84 -25.91 0.63
N ASP A 73 -30.41 -25.05 1.55
CA ASP A 73 -31.32 -24.33 2.44
C ASP A 73 -32.21 -23.35 1.66
N LYS A 74 -31.65 -22.61 0.69
CA LYS A 74 -32.43 -21.73 -0.20
C LYS A 74 -33.44 -22.49 -1.06
N ILE A 75 -33.09 -23.67 -1.57
CA ILE A 75 -34.00 -24.49 -2.38
C ILE A 75 -35.14 -25.04 -1.51
N ARG A 76 -34.84 -25.47 -0.28
CA ARG A 76 -35.85 -25.95 0.67
C ARG A 76 -36.79 -24.84 1.13
N ALA A 77 -36.29 -23.64 1.40
CA ALA A 77 -37.10 -22.50 1.83
C ALA A 77 -38.05 -21.98 0.74
N LYS A 78 -37.82 -22.32 -0.54
CA LYS A 78 -38.70 -21.97 -1.66
C LYS A 78 -39.81 -22.98 -1.93
N LYS A 79 -39.75 -24.15 -1.30
CA LYS A 79 -40.71 -25.25 -1.49
C LYS A 79 -41.78 -25.19 -0.40
#